data_AF-A0A3B3ZZF8-F1
#
_entry.id   AF-A0A3B3ZZF8-F1
#
_cell.length_a   1.000
_cell.length_b   1.000
_cell.length_c   1.000
_cell.angle_alpha   90.00
_cell.angle_beta   90.00
_cell.angle_gamma   90.00
#
_symmetry.space_group_name_H-M   'P 1'
#
loop_
_entity.id
_entity.type
_entity.pdbx_description
1 polymer ?
#
loop_
_entity_poly.entity_id
_entity_poly.type
_entity_poly.pdbx_seq_one_letter_code
_entity_poly.pdbx_strand_id
1 'polypeptide(L)'
;MVRKGKKESATPTKDTFDPLAIEGKTPATVVLLLSSPEEDILIKACETIHAFADRGDENKLSLLGLGALKPLCQLITHSNKLVRRFAFMALAEVKNALKNLNIIPSIIEKLSPHEETVVHEFGTLCLASLSVDFVSKAVIFSNNGLPPVIQLLSSPDPDVVKNSLEIIFNQIQDYPSRSAIHELGGIPHLLAQLKSEFPVIQQLALKILQNITIDKDTRVTFREEQGFEKLIDVLKNKDLQDLHAASLHVVANCLNDSECFQLIHKGGGLAQLMEFILSPTLPEIQANAVKCVARVAQSSENCNILHKQNVEKILVELLSVNDDRVKGATSQAVSAMSTNLASKENNLHNVMAVYEAGGHEPLVRLLTEECPETVANSAATLSNMAGQEDIRYSILSQNALPALVEPLKSKDSHVQISTALCVATLACDTASRTEFKNAGGLPPLVNLLDSKYKDVQKMGSLAVKACACDGPCAVEMCVLGALEKLQKINQSESQKTVFSEMAMMSLLNSNLPVKYSLMGFLSPTDHVKDGFYDAGKVTIARLHPLS
;
A
#
# COMPACT_ATOMS: atom_id res chain seq x y z
N MET A 1 19.46 86.36 54.40
CA MET A 1 19.29 86.77 52.98
C MET A 1 20.67 86.79 52.32
N VAL A 2 21.03 85.69 51.64
CA VAL A 2 22.38 85.45 51.12
C VAL A 2 22.43 85.82 49.64
N ARG A 3 23.38 86.69 49.28
CA ARG A 3 23.59 87.22 47.92
C ARG A 3 24.18 86.15 47.00
N LYS A 4 23.56 85.99 45.82
CA LYS A 4 24.01 85.15 44.70
C LYS A 4 25.35 85.64 44.14
N GLY A 5 26.35 84.75 44.12
CA GLY A 5 27.58 84.88 43.34
C GLY A 5 27.42 84.26 41.94
N LYS A 6 27.99 84.94 40.93
CA LYS A 6 28.16 84.46 39.54
C LYS A 6 29.49 83.70 39.41
N LYS A 7 29.43 82.49 38.84
CA LYS A 7 30.44 81.69 38.10
C LYS A 7 29.72 80.35 37.77
N GLU A 8 29.91 79.62 36.68
CA GLU A 8 30.84 79.56 35.57
C GLU A 8 30.12 78.76 34.46
N SER A 9 30.49 78.97 33.20
CA SER A 9 29.97 78.22 32.05
C SER A 9 30.47 76.78 32.06
N ALA A 10 29.56 75.80 32.04
CA ALA A 10 29.86 74.42 31.67
C ALA A 10 28.96 74.03 30.48
N THR A 11 29.60 73.72 29.36
CA THR A 11 29.02 73.17 28.12
C THR A 11 28.32 71.84 28.36
N PRO A 12 27.09 71.61 27.84
CA PRO A 12 26.60 70.27 27.60
C PRO A 12 27.15 69.79 26.25
N THR A 13 27.93 68.72 26.31
CA THR A 13 28.40 67.90 25.18
C THR A 13 27.23 67.51 24.28
N LYS A 14 27.18 68.11 23.08
CA LYS A 14 26.36 67.63 21.95
C LYS A 14 27.13 66.52 21.26
N ASP A 15 26.99 65.29 21.72
CA ASP A 15 27.36 64.09 20.97
C ASP A 15 26.32 62.99 21.30
N THR A 16 25.07 63.24 20.93
CA THR A 16 24.09 62.17 20.71
C THR A 16 23.88 62.10 19.22
N PHE A 17 24.50 61.11 18.58
CA PHE A 17 24.18 60.73 17.22
C PHE A 17 22.71 60.27 17.18
N ASP A 18 21.92 60.91 16.33
CA ASP A 18 20.60 60.40 15.96
C ASP A 18 20.77 59.01 15.30
N PRO A 19 19.88 58.03 15.57
CA PRO A 19 19.96 56.73 14.93
C PRO A 19 19.79 56.89 13.42
N LEU A 20 20.85 56.56 12.66
CA LEU A 20 20.83 56.54 11.20
C LEU A 20 19.78 55.53 10.72
N ALA A 21 18.73 56.02 10.06
CA ALA A 21 17.78 55.19 9.35
C ALA A 21 18.45 54.60 8.09
N ILE A 22 19.05 53.41 8.21
CA ILE A 22 19.69 52.70 7.10
C ILE A 22 18.59 52.03 6.26
N GLU A 23 17.97 52.79 5.35
CA GLU A 23 17.18 52.23 4.26
C GLU A 23 18.13 51.86 3.10
N GLY A 24 18.49 50.58 2.97
CA GLY A 24 19.23 50.09 1.81
C GLY A 24 18.38 50.22 0.54
N LYS A 25 18.60 51.27 -0.26
CA LYS A 25 17.78 51.58 -1.45
C LYS A 25 17.92 50.57 -2.60
N THR A 26 18.94 49.70 -2.60
CA THR A 26 19.14 48.69 -3.64
C THR A 26 19.37 47.29 -3.04
N PRO A 27 18.85 46.21 -3.66
CA PRO A 27 19.04 44.84 -3.16
C PRO A 27 20.51 44.44 -2.99
N ALA A 28 21.40 44.91 -3.87
CA ALA A 28 22.83 44.65 -3.78
C ALA A 28 23.45 45.25 -2.50
N THR A 29 23.06 46.47 -2.13
CA THR A 29 23.51 47.09 -0.87
C THR A 29 23.05 46.26 0.33
N VAL A 30 21.78 45.82 0.33
CA VAL A 30 21.22 45.05 1.45
C VAL A 30 21.94 43.70 1.61
N VAL A 31 22.27 43.02 0.52
CA VAL A 31 23.04 41.76 0.58
C VAL A 31 24.45 41.98 1.15
N LEU A 32 25.12 43.08 0.82
CA LEU A 32 26.42 43.42 1.41
C LEU A 32 26.31 43.67 2.93
N LEU A 33 25.21 44.27 3.39
CA LEU A 33 24.98 44.54 4.82
C LEU A 33 24.83 43.26 5.67
N LEU A 34 24.58 42.09 5.05
CA LEU A 34 24.59 40.80 5.78
C LEU A 34 25.96 40.41 6.33
N SER A 35 27.04 41.08 5.91
CA SER A 35 28.39 40.89 6.46
C SER A 35 28.74 41.91 7.55
N SER A 36 27.78 42.74 7.98
CA SER A 36 28.00 43.74 9.03
C SER A 36 28.29 43.09 10.38
N PRO A 37 29.20 43.66 11.20
CA PRO A 37 29.37 43.22 12.59
C PRO A 37 28.26 43.72 13.53
N GLU A 38 27.44 44.69 13.10
CA GLU A 38 26.41 45.31 13.93
C GLU A 38 25.07 44.56 13.83
N GLU A 39 24.56 44.09 14.97
CA GLU A 39 23.35 43.26 15.05
C GLU A 39 22.11 43.98 14.49
N ASP A 40 21.95 45.29 14.77
CA ASP A 40 20.83 46.08 14.27
C ASP A 40 20.84 46.20 12.73
N ILE A 41 22.03 46.28 12.13
CA ILE A 41 22.21 46.29 10.68
C ILE A 41 21.85 44.92 10.09
N LEU A 42 22.30 43.83 10.72
CA LEU A 42 21.97 42.47 10.29
C LEU A 42 20.46 42.21 10.33
N ILE A 43 19.80 42.63 11.42
CA ILE A 43 18.34 42.54 11.58
C ILE A 43 17.65 43.28 10.44
N LYS A 44 18.01 44.57 10.22
CA LYS A 44 17.38 45.38 9.18
C LYS A 44 17.64 44.86 7.77
N ALA A 45 18.83 44.32 7.52
CA ALA A 45 19.17 43.71 6.25
C ALA A 45 18.31 42.46 5.98
N CYS A 46 18.21 41.54 6.94
CA CYS A 46 17.37 40.36 6.83
C CYS A 46 15.88 40.69 6.65
N GLU A 47 15.35 41.63 7.44
CA GLU A 47 13.98 42.14 7.28
C GLU A 47 13.72 42.65 5.85
N THR A 48 14.65 43.46 5.34
CA THR A 48 14.53 44.08 4.01
C THR A 48 14.61 43.03 2.90
N ILE A 49 15.45 42.00 3.07
CA ILE A 49 15.54 40.87 2.14
C ILE A 49 14.23 40.10 2.10
N HIS A 50 13.67 39.75 3.27
CA HIS A 50 12.40 39.06 3.36
C HIS A 50 11.29 39.88 2.66
N ALA A 51 11.13 41.15 3.01
CA ALA A 51 10.12 42.03 2.40
C ALA A 51 10.33 42.31 0.90
N PHE A 52 11.57 42.20 0.40
CA PHE A 52 11.87 42.33 -1.02
C PHE A 52 11.54 41.04 -1.79
N ALA A 53 11.90 39.89 -1.22
CA ALA A 53 11.68 38.58 -1.81
C ALA A 53 10.19 38.20 -1.88
N ASP A 54 9.40 38.60 -0.87
CA ASP A 54 7.95 38.36 -0.82
C ASP A 54 7.19 39.01 -2.00
N ARG A 55 7.75 40.05 -2.61
CA ARG A 55 7.14 40.76 -3.76
C ARG A 55 7.16 39.99 -5.08
N GLY A 56 7.88 38.85 -5.15
CA GLY A 56 7.82 37.97 -6.33
C GLY A 56 9.09 37.17 -6.61
N ASP A 57 8.97 36.17 -7.47
CA ASP A 57 10.05 35.22 -7.74
C ASP A 57 11.26 35.82 -8.47
N GLU A 58 11.06 36.87 -9.29
CA GLU A 58 12.18 37.60 -9.91
C GLU A 58 13.10 38.23 -8.85
N ASN A 59 12.53 38.70 -7.74
CA ASN A 59 13.30 39.28 -6.63
C ASN A 59 14.08 38.19 -5.88
N LYS A 60 13.48 37.02 -5.67
CA LYS A 60 14.16 35.85 -5.08
C LYS A 60 15.36 35.43 -5.94
N LEU A 61 15.18 35.35 -7.26
CA LEU A 61 16.27 35.07 -8.20
C LEU A 61 17.34 36.15 -8.19
N SER A 62 16.96 37.43 -8.12
CA SER A 62 17.90 38.53 -8.01
C SER A 62 18.76 38.43 -6.74
N LEU A 63 18.16 38.12 -5.58
CA LEU A 63 18.89 37.95 -4.31
C LEU A 63 19.89 36.79 -4.38
N LEU A 64 19.50 35.68 -5.01
CA LEU A 64 20.39 34.55 -5.26
C LEU A 64 21.56 34.94 -6.17
N GLY A 65 21.31 35.66 -7.26
CA GLY A 65 22.34 36.17 -8.16
C GLY A 65 23.31 37.15 -7.48
N LEU A 66 22.84 37.89 -6.46
CA LEU A 66 23.65 38.79 -5.64
C LEU A 66 24.42 38.07 -4.53
N GLY A 67 24.24 36.76 -4.35
CA GLY A 67 24.98 35.97 -3.37
C GLY A 67 24.42 36.01 -1.94
N ALA A 68 23.14 36.34 -1.76
CA ALA A 68 22.51 36.44 -0.44
C ALA A 68 22.49 35.12 0.36
N LEU A 69 22.51 33.98 -0.33
CA LEU A 69 22.29 32.67 0.28
C LEU A 69 23.32 32.33 1.36
N LYS A 70 24.62 32.40 1.04
CA LYS A 70 25.69 31.98 1.95
C LYS A 70 25.74 32.81 3.25
N PRO A 71 25.67 34.15 3.22
CA PRO A 71 25.56 34.94 4.44
C PRO A 71 24.30 34.61 5.27
N LEU A 72 23.14 34.44 4.64
CA LEU A 72 21.92 34.05 5.36
C LEU A 72 22.08 32.70 6.08
N CYS A 73 22.71 31.72 5.43
CA CYS A 73 23.02 30.43 6.04
C CYS A 73 23.94 30.53 7.26
N GLN A 74 24.82 31.54 7.34
CA GLN A 74 25.66 31.76 8.51
C GLN A 74 24.86 32.39 9.65
N LEU A 75 24.00 33.36 9.31
CA LEU A 75 23.24 34.14 10.29
C LEU A 75 22.17 33.33 11.04
N ILE A 76 21.68 32.21 10.49
CA ILE A 76 20.76 31.34 11.25
C ILE A 76 21.39 30.70 12.50
N THR A 77 22.72 30.69 12.60
CA THR A 77 23.45 30.23 13.79
C THR A 77 23.92 31.35 14.71
N HIS A 78 23.56 32.61 14.42
CA HIS A 78 23.98 33.78 15.18
C HIS A 78 23.56 33.69 16.67
N SER A 79 24.33 34.28 17.58
CA SER A 79 24.05 34.25 19.02
C SER A 79 22.79 35.05 19.41
N ASN A 80 22.59 36.20 18.77
CA ASN A 80 21.40 37.03 18.94
C ASN A 80 20.14 36.38 18.32
N LYS A 81 19.06 36.27 19.13
CA LYS A 81 17.78 35.66 18.74
C LYS A 81 17.08 36.39 17.59
N LEU A 82 17.07 37.73 17.61
CA LEU A 82 16.44 38.56 16.58
C LEU A 82 17.16 38.39 15.24
N VAL A 83 18.50 38.37 15.24
CA VAL A 83 19.27 38.10 14.02
C VAL A 83 18.89 36.74 13.44
N ARG A 84 18.82 35.68 14.27
CA ARG A 84 18.39 34.34 13.80
C ARG A 84 16.99 34.36 13.23
N ARG A 85 16.04 34.97 13.95
CA ARG A 85 14.63 35.07 13.54
C ARG A 85 14.51 35.67 12.13
N PHE A 86 15.07 36.85 11.91
CA PHE A 86 14.98 37.49 10.60
C PHE A 86 15.82 36.79 9.53
N ALA A 87 16.95 36.19 9.91
CA ALA A 87 17.72 35.36 9.00
C ALA A 87 16.91 34.15 8.50
N PHE A 88 16.17 33.46 9.38
CA PHE A 88 15.29 32.36 8.98
C PHE A 88 14.15 32.83 8.07
N MET A 89 13.50 33.95 8.38
CA MET A 89 12.48 34.56 7.52
C MET A 89 13.02 34.83 6.11
N ALA A 90 14.18 35.47 6.00
CA ALA A 90 14.82 35.75 4.72
C ALA A 90 15.31 34.49 4.00
N LEU A 91 15.84 33.51 4.73
CA LEU A 91 16.32 32.24 4.17
C LEU A 91 15.16 31.42 3.56
N ALA A 92 14.01 31.41 4.21
CA ALA A 92 12.83 30.67 3.76
C ALA A 92 12.25 31.17 2.42
N GLU A 93 12.50 32.43 2.07
CA GLU A 93 12.16 33.00 0.77
C GLU A 93 12.97 32.38 -0.37
N VAL A 94 14.22 31.98 -0.07
CA VAL A 94 15.17 31.42 -1.05
C VAL A 94 15.44 29.93 -0.82
N LYS A 95 14.57 29.25 -0.07
CA LYS A 95 14.72 27.83 0.34
C LYS A 95 14.98 26.84 -0.80
N ASN A 96 14.48 27.13 -2.00
CA ASN A 96 14.68 26.29 -3.19
C ASN A 96 16.16 26.13 -3.59
N ALA A 97 17.02 27.06 -3.18
CA ALA A 97 18.46 27.04 -3.47
C ALA A 97 19.31 26.29 -2.42
N LEU A 98 18.70 25.75 -1.36
CA LEU A 98 19.43 25.16 -0.22
C LEU A 98 20.03 23.76 -0.50
N LYS A 99 19.63 23.09 -1.59
CA LYS A 99 19.91 21.66 -1.86
C LYS A 99 21.39 21.26 -1.86
N ASN A 100 22.30 22.21 -2.12
CA ASN A 100 23.74 21.96 -2.23
C ASN A 100 24.55 22.50 -1.03
N LEU A 101 23.89 22.88 0.05
CA LEU A 101 24.52 23.44 1.24
C LEU A 101 24.40 22.49 2.42
N ASN A 102 25.45 22.39 3.23
CA ASN A 102 25.44 21.63 4.47
C ASN A 102 24.74 22.40 5.60
N ILE A 103 23.47 22.77 5.40
CA ILE A 103 22.69 23.61 6.31
C ILE A 103 21.71 22.83 7.19
N ILE A 104 21.35 21.60 6.77
CA ILE A 104 20.39 20.75 7.47
C ILE A 104 20.71 20.59 8.96
N PRO A 105 21.96 20.28 9.38
CA PRO A 105 22.28 20.14 10.80
C PRO A 105 22.00 21.42 11.61
N SER A 106 22.35 22.58 11.05
CA SER A 106 22.12 23.88 11.68
C SER A 106 20.63 24.21 11.80
N ILE A 107 19.81 23.84 10.80
CA ILE A 107 18.36 24.02 10.89
C ILE A 107 17.78 23.13 12.00
N ILE A 108 18.14 21.84 12.03
CA ILE A 108 17.67 20.87 13.03
C ILE A 108 18.01 21.35 14.45
N GLU A 109 19.23 21.86 14.67
CA GLU A 109 19.65 22.41 15.97
C GLU A 109 18.71 23.53 16.46
N LYS A 110 18.22 24.38 15.54
CA LYS A 110 17.31 25.49 15.86
C LYS A 110 15.84 25.10 15.92
N LEU A 111 15.51 23.82 15.74
CA LEU A 111 14.18 23.27 16.04
C LEU A 111 14.03 22.86 17.51
N SER A 112 14.98 23.23 18.38
CA SER A 112 14.89 22.94 19.81
C SER A 112 13.69 23.65 20.47
N PRO A 113 13.14 23.12 21.59
CA PRO A 113 11.97 23.69 22.26
C PRO A 113 12.19 25.09 22.87
N HIS A 114 13.45 25.53 22.98
CA HIS A 114 13.81 26.81 23.58
C HIS A 114 13.91 27.97 22.56
N GLU A 115 13.78 27.66 21.27
CA GLU A 115 13.82 28.65 20.20
C GLU A 115 12.43 29.28 19.96
N GLU A 116 12.38 30.44 19.32
CA GLU A 116 11.12 31.14 19.02
C GLU A 116 10.27 30.38 18.01
N THR A 117 8.94 30.40 18.18
CA THR A 117 7.98 29.76 17.25
C THR A 117 8.15 30.23 15.81
N VAL A 118 8.49 31.50 15.59
CA VAL A 118 8.79 32.06 14.26
C VAL A 118 10.01 31.36 13.64
N VAL A 119 11.04 31.06 14.43
CA VAL A 119 12.19 30.29 13.93
C VAL A 119 11.78 28.85 13.60
N HIS A 120 10.90 28.24 14.39
CA HIS A 120 10.36 26.93 14.06
C HIS A 120 9.57 26.95 12.75
N GLU A 121 8.74 27.97 12.53
CA GLU A 121 7.91 28.11 11.33
C GLU A 121 8.78 28.13 10.07
N PHE A 122 9.71 29.09 9.99
CA PHE A 122 10.58 29.26 8.83
C PHE A 122 11.68 28.19 8.74
N GLY A 123 12.14 27.66 9.87
CA GLY A 123 13.09 26.56 9.92
C GLY A 123 12.48 25.25 9.40
N THR A 124 11.29 24.89 9.86
CA THR A 124 10.54 23.73 9.34
C THR A 124 10.15 23.94 7.88
N LEU A 125 9.80 25.16 7.46
CA LEU A 125 9.51 25.46 6.05
C LEU A 125 10.73 25.21 5.14
N CYS A 126 11.93 25.59 5.57
CA CYS A 126 13.17 25.28 4.86
C CYS A 126 13.43 23.77 4.84
N LEU A 127 13.27 23.10 5.98
CA LEU A 127 13.53 21.67 6.11
C LEU A 127 12.54 20.82 5.30
N ALA A 128 11.26 21.23 5.23
CA ALA A 128 10.24 20.61 4.39
C ALA A 128 10.63 20.69 2.91
N SER A 129 11.06 21.86 2.43
CA SER A 129 11.54 22.03 1.06
C SER A 129 12.77 21.16 0.73
N LEU A 130 13.66 20.96 1.70
CA LEU A 130 14.82 20.09 1.54
C LEU A 130 14.44 18.60 1.57
N SER A 131 13.48 18.23 2.42
CA SER A 131 13.07 16.84 2.64
C SER A 131 12.46 16.15 1.42
N VAL A 132 12.15 16.88 0.33
CA VAL A 132 11.68 16.28 -0.93
C VAL A 132 12.81 15.51 -1.64
N ASP A 133 14.05 15.95 -1.50
CA ASP A 133 15.22 15.40 -2.17
C ASP A 133 15.81 14.18 -1.43
N PHE A 134 16.19 13.13 -2.18
CA PHE A 134 16.68 11.87 -1.61
C PHE A 134 17.93 12.03 -0.74
N VAL A 135 18.90 12.86 -1.17
CA VAL A 135 20.15 13.07 -0.40
C VAL A 135 19.83 13.81 0.89
N SER A 136 19.01 14.86 0.79
CA SER A 136 18.59 15.65 1.94
C SER A 136 17.83 14.81 2.96
N LYS A 137 16.99 13.85 2.52
CA LYS A 137 16.29 12.95 3.44
C LYS A 137 17.25 12.14 4.31
N ALA A 138 18.25 11.53 3.69
CA ALA A 138 19.27 10.76 4.40
C ALA A 138 20.02 11.64 5.41
N VAL A 139 20.37 12.88 5.03
CA VAL A 139 21.04 13.82 5.94
C VAL A 139 20.14 14.22 7.11
N ILE A 140 18.85 14.48 6.89
CA ILE A 140 17.89 14.78 7.97
C ILE A 140 17.82 13.62 8.96
N PHE A 141 17.69 12.39 8.45
CA PHE A 141 17.61 11.20 9.28
C PHE A 141 18.90 10.97 10.09
N SER A 142 20.07 11.00 9.44
CA SER A 142 21.36 10.79 10.10
C SER A 142 21.74 11.87 11.12
N ASN A 143 21.13 13.06 11.04
CA ASN A 143 21.34 14.16 12.00
C ASN A 143 20.27 14.21 13.10
N ASN A 144 19.55 13.10 13.35
CA ASN A 144 18.47 13.04 14.35
C ASN A 144 17.42 14.15 14.15
N GLY A 145 16.98 14.36 12.91
CA GLY A 145 15.97 15.36 12.58
C GLY A 145 14.55 14.99 13.01
N LEU A 146 14.23 13.70 13.15
CA LEU A 146 12.87 13.25 13.47
C LEU A 146 12.40 13.63 14.89
N PRO A 147 13.17 13.44 15.98
CA PRO A 147 12.74 13.79 17.33
C PRO A 147 12.23 15.25 17.49
N PRO A 148 12.98 16.30 17.08
CA PRO A 148 12.48 17.66 17.22
C PRO A 148 11.26 17.92 16.32
N VAL A 149 11.22 17.35 15.11
CA VAL A 149 10.08 17.49 14.20
C VAL A 149 8.81 16.84 14.77
N ILE A 150 8.91 15.67 15.41
CA ILE A 150 7.78 15.02 16.09
C ILE A 150 7.29 15.88 17.26
N GLN A 151 8.21 16.44 18.04
CA GLN A 151 7.84 17.30 19.16
C GLN A 151 7.09 18.57 18.70
N LEU A 152 7.46 19.14 17.56
CA LEU A 152 6.82 20.32 16.98
C LEU A 152 5.38 20.07 16.49
N LEU A 153 4.91 18.81 16.42
CA LEU A 153 3.49 18.52 16.20
C LEU A 153 2.59 19.03 17.34
N SER A 154 3.16 19.28 18.52
CA SER A 154 2.44 19.90 19.65
C SER A 154 2.52 21.44 19.65
N SER A 155 3.06 22.05 18.58
CA SER A 155 3.15 23.50 18.45
C SER A 155 1.74 24.14 18.42
N PRO A 156 1.55 25.32 19.04
CA PRO A 156 0.32 26.09 18.88
C PRO A 156 0.19 26.72 17.48
N ASP A 157 1.29 26.77 16.72
CA ASP A 157 1.33 27.37 15.40
C ASP A 157 1.01 26.34 14.30
N PRO A 158 -0.04 26.55 13.49
CA PRO A 158 -0.48 25.59 12.49
C PRO A 158 0.48 25.43 11.32
N ASP A 159 1.25 26.47 10.97
CA ASP A 159 2.25 26.38 9.90
C ASP A 159 3.44 25.54 10.35
N VAL A 160 3.88 25.67 11.61
CA VAL A 160 4.87 24.78 12.22
C VAL A 160 4.41 23.32 12.18
N VAL A 161 3.16 23.06 12.58
CA VAL A 161 2.60 21.69 12.60
C VAL A 161 2.51 21.14 11.19
N LYS A 162 1.96 21.91 10.24
CA LYS A 162 1.82 21.51 8.84
C LYS A 162 3.19 21.17 8.22
N ASN A 163 4.18 22.07 8.35
CA ASN A 163 5.52 21.85 7.83
C ASN A 163 6.19 20.63 8.48
N SER A 164 5.99 20.42 9.79
CA SER A 164 6.49 19.23 10.50
C SER A 164 5.89 17.94 9.96
N LEU A 165 4.57 17.92 9.70
CA LEU A 165 3.91 16.78 9.05
C LEU A 165 4.45 16.55 7.63
N GLU A 166 4.66 17.59 6.83
CA GLU A 166 5.26 17.47 5.50
C GLU A 166 6.65 16.84 5.54
N ILE A 167 7.50 17.26 6.49
CA ILE A 167 8.83 16.65 6.70
C ILE A 167 8.67 15.15 7.04
N ILE A 168 7.83 14.81 8.01
CA ILE A 168 7.60 13.41 8.40
C ILE A 168 7.09 12.59 7.21
N PHE A 169 6.10 13.11 6.47
CA PHE A 169 5.54 12.43 5.30
C PHE A 169 6.59 12.16 4.23
N ASN A 170 7.53 13.09 4.02
CA ASN A 170 8.61 12.91 3.07
C ASN A 170 9.66 11.88 3.55
N GLN A 171 9.94 11.85 4.86
CA GLN A 171 10.88 10.90 5.49
C GLN A 171 10.37 9.47 5.45
N ILE A 172 9.10 9.22 5.79
CA ILE A 172 8.52 7.86 5.84
C ILE A 172 8.39 7.18 4.47
N GLN A 173 8.71 7.86 3.37
CA GLN A 173 8.81 7.19 2.07
C GLN A 173 9.94 6.14 2.09
N ASP A 174 10.98 6.35 2.90
CA ASP A 174 12.08 5.42 3.13
C ASP A 174 11.77 4.45 4.29
N TYR A 175 12.03 3.15 4.09
CA TYR A 175 11.69 2.10 5.06
C TYR A 175 12.26 2.32 6.48
N PRO A 176 13.55 2.70 6.68
CA PRO A 176 14.10 2.91 8.03
C PRO A 176 13.38 4.00 8.82
N SER A 177 12.92 5.05 8.14
CA SER A 177 12.25 6.19 8.77
C SER A 177 10.85 5.84 9.27
N ARG A 178 10.16 4.84 8.68
CA ARG A 178 8.83 4.41 9.14
C ARG A 178 8.87 3.86 10.55
N SER A 179 9.80 2.94 10.82
CA SER A 179 9.99 2.38 12.17
C SER A 179 10.36 3.47 13.18
N ALA A 180 11.25 4.39 12.80
CA ALA A 180 11.69 5.46 13.70
C ALA A 180 10.55 6.35 14.23
N ILE A 181 9.49 6.61 13.43
CA ILE A 181 8.34 7.39 13.91
C ILE A 181 7.64 6.72 15.09
N HIS A 182 7.51 5.39 15.06
CA HIS A 182 6.92 4.65 16.18
C HIS A 182 7.86 4.66 17.40
N GLU A 183 9.15 4.37 17.20
CA GLU A 183 10.16 4.29 18.27
C GLU A 183 10.33 5.61 19.02
N LEU A 184 10.11 6.74 18.32
CA LEU A 184 10.22 8.09 18.86
C LEU A 184 8.90 8.63 19.45
N GLY A 185 7.86 7.79 19.57
CA GLY A 185 6.57 8.21 20.16
C GLY A 185 5.78 9.19 19.28
N GLY A 186 5.88 9.06 17.95
CA GLY A 186 5.18 9.92 17.00
C GLY A 186 3.68 9.65 16.88
N ILE A 187 3.21 8.44 17.18
CA ILE A 187 1.80 8.03 16.98
C ILE A 187 0.80 8.86 17.81
N PRO A 188 1.00 9.08 19.13
CA PRO A 188 0.10 9.94 19.93
C PRO A 188 -0.01 11.36 19.35
N HIS A 189 1.11 11.91 18.89
CA HIS A 189 1.19 13.26 18.31
C HIS A 189 0.41 13.35 17.00
N LEU A 190 0.53 12.33 16.13
CA LEU A 190 -0.22 12.24 14.87
C LEU A 190 -1.73 12.07 15.12
N LEU A 191 -2.11 11.23 16.09
CA LEU A 191 -3.50 11.03 16.49
C LEU A 191 -4.13 12.29 17.07
N ALA A 192 -3.35 13.14 17.75
CA ALA A 192 -3.83 14.44 18.24
C ALA A 192 -4.20 15.39 17.09
N GLN A 193 -3.48 15.34 15.96
CA GLN A 193 -3.72 16.20 14.80
C GLN A 193 -5.04 15.95 14.09
N LEU A 194 -5.70 14.82 14.34
CA LEU A 194 -7.04 14.54 13.80
C LEU A 194 -8.10 15.52 14.31
N LYS A 195 -7.84 16.19 15.45
CA LYS A 195 -8.73 17.21 16.03
C LYS A 195 -8.38 18.64 15.60
N SER A 196 -7.42 18.83 14.70
CA SER A 196 -7.04 20.14 14.20
C SER A 196 -8.21 20.83 13.49
N GLU A 197 -8.33 22.14 13.65
CA GLU A 197 -9.31 22.97 12.93
C GLU A 197 -8.94 23.14 11.44
N PHE A 198 -7.71 22.74 11.05
CA PHE A 198 -7.20 22.88 9.70
C PHE A 198 -7.26 21.55 8.94
N PRO A 199 -8.10 21.42 7.88
CA PRO A 199 -8.24 20.18 7.12
C PRO A 199 -6.94 19.65 6.53
N VAL A 200 -6.02 20.54 6.12
CA VAL A 200 -4.71 20.14 5.58
C VAL A 200 -3.87 19.37 6.59
N ILE A 201 -3.93 19.75 7.88
CA ILE A 201 -3.22 19.09 8.97
C ILE A 201 -3.83 17.71 9.24
N GLN A 202 -5.16 17.62 9.31
CA GLN A 202 -5.87 16.35 9.50
C GLN A 202 -5.55 15.35 8.37
N GLN A 203 -5.58 15.81 7.12
CA GLN A 203 -5.29 14.99 5.94
C GLN A 203 -3.84 14.50 5.91
N LEU A 204 -2.87 15.39 6.21
CA LEU A 204 -1.46 14.99 6.27
C LEU A 204 -1.20 13.97 7.39
N ALA A 205 -1.80 14.16 8.57
CA ALA A 205 -1.69 13.21 9.67
C ALA A 205 -2.24 11.82 9.30
N LEU A 206 -3.41 11.76 8.64
CA LEU A 206 -3.96 10.48 8.17
C LEU A 206 -3.09 9.83 7.10
N LYS A 207 -2.55 10.59 6.14
CA LYS A 207 -1.62 10.04 5.12
C LYS A 207 -0.36 9.44 5.75
N ILE A 208 0.18 10.09 6.78
CA ILE A 208 1.31 9.54 7.54
C ILE A 208 0.89 8.25 8.23
N LEU A 209 -0.22 8.26 8.97
CA LEU A 209 -0.76 7.08 9.67
C LEU A 209 -0.99 5.90 8.71
N GLN A 210 -1.53 6.15 7.51
CA GLN A 210 -1.72 5.10 6.48
C GLN A 210 -0.41 4.41 6.11
N ASN A 211 0.65 5.19 5.88
CA ASN A 211 1.93 4.65 5.45
C ASN A 211 2.66 3.88 6.56
N ILE A 212 2.56 4.34 7.81
CA ILE A 212 3.26 3.70 8.93
C ILE A 212 2.50 2.50 9.53
N THR A 213 1.16 2.45 9.40
CA THR A 213 0.34 1.32 9.93
C THR A 213 0.44 0.03 9.12
N ILE A 214 1.18 0.05 8.00
CA ILE A 214 1.58 -1.16 7.28
C ILE A 214 2.53 -2.01 8.14
N ASP A 215 3.32 -1.38 9.01
CA ASP A 215 4.28 -2.04 9.90
C ASP A 215 3.59 -2.60 11.15
N LYS A 216 4.02 -3.80 11.56
CA LYS A 216 3.37 -4.55 12.65
C LYS A 216 3.45 -3.82 13.99
N ASP A 217 4.62 -3.31 14.36
CA ASP A 217 4.84 -2.68 15.66
C ASP A 217 4.07 -1.35 15.77
N THR A 218 4.02 -0.58 14.68
CA THR A 218 3.17 0.62 14.60
C THR A 218 1.69 0.33 14.87
N ARG A 219 1.15 -0.80 14.37
CA ARG A 219 -0.25 -1.17 14.64
C ARG A 219 -0.52 -1.44 16.11
N VAL A 220 0.44 -2.07 16.80
CA VAL A 220 0.33 -2.37 18.23
C VAL A 220 0.26 -1.06 19.02
N THR A 221 1.20 -0.15 18.79
CA THR A 221 1.21 1.15 19.48
C THR A 221 0.01 2.01 19.09
N PHE A 222 -0.42 1.98 17.82
CA PHE A 222 -1.66 2.66 17.39
C PHE A 222 -2.88 2.21 18.19
N ARG A 223 -2.97 0.90 18.48
CA ARG A 223 -4.04 0.33 19.30
C ARG A 223 -3.92 0.74 20.77
N GLU A 224 -2.72 0.72 21.33
CA GLU A 224 -2.45 1.16 22.72
C GLU A 224 -2.82 2.64 22.94
N GLU A 225 -2.61 3.47 21.91
CA GLU A 225 -2.92 4.91 21.92
C GLU A 225 -4.38 5.25 21.55
N GLN A 226 -5.29 4.28 21.67
CA GLN A 226 -6.73 4.43 21.39
C GLN A 226 -7.01 4.96 19.97
N GLY A 227 -6.19 4.53 19.00
CA GLY A 227 -6.29 4.99 17.63
C GLY A 227 -7.61 4.60 16.96
N PHE A 228 -8.17 3.44 17.28
CA PHE A 228 -9.46 3.00 16.75
C PHE A 228 -10.60 3.89 17.21
N GLU A 229 -10.66 4.23 18.50
CA GLU A 229 -11.67 5.11 19.07
C GLU A 229 -11.65 6.48 18.38
N LYS A 230 -10.46 7.07 18.24
CA LYS A 230 -10.29 8.37 17.56
C LYS A 230 -10.72 8.33 16.10
N LEU A 231 -10.40 7.27 15.36
CA LEU A 231 -10.84 7.14 13.97
C LEU A 231 -12.35 6.87 13.85
N ILE A 232 -12.93 6.09 14.77
CA ILE A 232 -14.38 5.88 14.81
C ILE A 232 -15.11 7.20 15.09
N ASP A 233 -14.57 8.07 15.94
CA ASP A 233 -15.12 9.41 16.17
C ASP A 233 -15.11 10.26 14.89
N VAL A 234 -14.01 10.21 14.12
CA VAL A 234 -13.92 10.88 12.80
C VAL A 234 -14.96 10.33 11.82
N LEU A 235 -15.13 9.00 11.78
CA LEU A 235 -16.07 8.31 10.89
C LEU A 235 -17.54 8.58 11.23
N LYS A 236 -17.87 8.78 12.52
CA LYS A 236 -19.22 9.14 12.97
C LYS A 236 -19.56 10.61 12.65
N ASN A 237 -18.55 11.46 12.51
CA ASN A 237 -18.76 12.87 12.21
C ASN A 237 -18.96 13.11 10.71
N LYS A 238 -20.17 13.53 10.33
CA LYS A 238 -20.55 13.79 8.93
C LYS A 238 -19.85 15.02 8.35
N ASP A 239 -19.43 15.97 9.19
CA ASP A 239 -18.71 17.17 8.74
C ASP A 239 -17.27 16.85 8.29
N LEU A 240 -16.77 15.66 8.66
CA LEU A 240 -15.43 15.17 8.33
C LEU A 240 -15.43 14.16 7.16
N GLN A 241 -16.41 14.23 6.27
CA GLN A 241 -16.56 13.28 5.15
C GLN A 241 -15.28 13.14 4.30
N ASP A 242 -14.55 14.24 4.09
CA ASP A 242 -13.28 14.24 3.33
C ASP A 242 -12.18 13.39 3.99
N LEU A 243 -12.28 13.12 5.29
CA LEU A 243 -11.34 12.29 6.05
C LEU A 243 -11.77 10.82 6.11
N HIS A 244 -13.01 10.48 5.74
CA HIS A 244 -13.56 9.13 5.94
C HIS A 244 -12.81 8.09 5.13
N ALA A 245 -12.57 8.35 3.84
CA ALA A 245 -11.81 7.44 2.98
C ALA A 245 -10.43 7.15 3.56
N ALA A 246 -9.74 8.20 4.02
CA ALA A 246 -8.41 8.09 4.57
C ALA A 246 -8.39 7.38 5.93
N SER A 247 -9.37 7.66 6.79
CA SER A 247 -9.55 7.00 8.08
C SER A 247 -9.85 5.51 7.93
N LEU A 248 -10.75 5.13 7.00
CA LEU A 248 -11.06 3.74 6.72
C LEU A 248 -9.84 2.95 6.23
N HIS A 249 -8.95 3.57 5.47
CA HIS A 249 -7.71 2.93 5.05
C HIS A 249 -6.82 2.60 6.26
N VAL A 250 -6.63 3.53 7.19
CA VAL A 250 -5.87 3.27 8.43
C VAL A 250 -6.53 2.14 9.23
N VAL A 251 -7.86 2.17 9.36
CA VAL A 251 -8.61 1.09 10.03
C VAL A 251 -8.38 -0.26 9.35
N ALA A 252 -8.42 -0.32 8.02
CA ALA A 252 -8.19 -1.55 7.26
C ALA A 252 -6.77 -2.09 7.46
N ASN A 253 -5.75 -1.23 7.54
CA ASN A 253 -4.38 -1.64 7.84
C ASN A 253 -4.28 -2.25 9.24
N CYS A 254 -4.98 -1.64 10.21
CA CYS A 254 -4.96 -2.07 11.61
C CYS A 254 -5.83 -3.30 11.91
N LEU A 255 -6.70 -3.74 11.00
CA LEU A 255 -7.56 -4.92 11.13
C LEU A 255 -6.83 -6.21 10.74
N ASN A 256 -5.85 -6.63 11.51
CA ASN A 256 -5.01 -7.80 11.19
C ASN A 256 -5.23 -9.03 12.09
N ASP A 257 -5.98 -8.90 13.18
CA ASP A 257 -6.26 -9.99 14.11
C ASP A 257 -7.65 -9.87 14.78
N SER A 258 -8.05 -10.92 15.50
CA SER A 258 -9.34 -10.98 16.20
C SER A 258 -9.46 -9.91 17.30
N GLU A 259 -8.37 -9.58 17.98
CA GLU A 259 -8.36 -8.61 19.08
C GLU A 259 -8.68 -7.19 18.57
N CYS A 260 -8.04 -6.76 17.49
CA CYS A 260 -8.32 -5.49 16.82
C CYS A 260 -9.79 -5.38 16.39
N PHE A 261 -10.35 -6.44 15.82
CA PHE A 261 -11.76 -6.45 15.44
C PHE A 261 -12.70 -6.39 16.64
N GLN A 262 -12.41 -7.12 17.72
CA GLN A 262 -13.25 -7.08 18.93
C GLN A 262 -13.34 -5.67 19.53
N LEU A 263 -12.25 -4.89 19.49
CA LEU A 263 -12.26 -3.48 19.93
C LEU A 263 -13.21 -2.62 19.06
N ILE A 264 -13.06 -2.71 17.74
CA ILE A 264 -13.92 -1.99 16.79
C ILE A 264 -15.39 -2.41 16.95
N HIS A 265 -15.65 -3.71 17.09
CA HIS A 265 -16.99 -4.24 17.24
C HIS A 265 -17.66 -3.73 18.53
N LYS A 266 -16.96 -3.76 19.66
CA LYS A 266 -17.46 -3.21 20.94
C LYS A 266 -17.73 -1.70 20.89
N GLY A 267 -16.93 -0.95 20.11
CA GLY A 267 -17.11 0.50 19.90
C GLY A 267 -18.21 0.89 18.91
N GLY A 268 -18.96 -0.08 18.37
CA GLY A 268 -19.97 0.14 17.33
C GLY A 268 -19.39 0.42 15.94
N GLY A 269 -18.08 0.21 15.74
CA GLY A 269 -17.41 0.47 14.48
C GLY A 269 -17.86 -0.46 13.35
N LEU A 270 -18.26 -1.70 13.63
CA LEU A 270 -18.85 -2.57 12.61
C LEU A 270 -20.17 -2.00 12.06
N ALA A 271 -21.05 -1.49 12.93
CA ALA A 271 -22.28 -0.84 12.49
C ALA A 271 -21.98 0.38 11.60
N GLN A 272 -20.95 1.16 11.95
CA GLN A 272 -20.48 2.28 11.13
C GLN A 272 -19.94 1.82 9.76
N LEU A 273 -19.18 0.72 9.72
CA LEU A 273 -18.71 0.13 8.45
C LEU A 273 -19.90 -0.30 7.59
N MET A 274 -20.90 -0.94 8.18
CA MET A 274 -22.11 -1.35 7.46
C MET A 274 -22.91 -0.15 6.93
N GLU A 275 -22.97 0.96 7.66
CA GLU A 275 -23.59 2.20 7.17
C GLU A 275 -22.89 2.73 5.91
N PHE A 276 -21.56 2.75 5.88
CA PHE A 276 -20.79 3.17 4.69
C PHE A 276 -20.96 2.23 3.49
N ILE A 277 -21.14 0.93 3.76
CA ILE A 277 -21.33 -0.09 2.71
C ILE A 277 -22.72 0.03 2.09
N LEU A 278 -23.76 0.24 2.91
CA LEU A 278 -25.16 0.25 2.50
C LEU A 278 -25.65 1.60 1.98
N SER A 279 -25.03 2.70 2.41
CA SER A 279 -25.42 4.05 1.99
C SER A 279 -24.78 4.41 0.64
N PRO A 280 -25.49 5.11 -0.27
CA PRO A 280 -24.89 5.66 -1.49
C PRO A 280 -23.86 6.75 -1.12
N THR A 281 -22.65 6.32 -0.83
CA THR A 281 -21.50 7.16 -0.50
C THR A 281 -20.53 7.24 -1.68
N LEU A 282 -19.45 8.01 -1.54
CA LEU A 282 -18.39 8.03 -2.55
C LEU A 282 -17.83 6.60 -2.71
N PRO A 283 -17.66 6.09 -3.95
CA PRO A 283 -17.21 4.70 -4.15
C PRO A 283 -15.88 4.37 -3.47
N GLU A 284 -15.01 5.36 -3.27
CA GLU A 284 -13.77 5.20 -2.50
C GLU A 284 -14.03 4.88 -1.01
N ILE A 285 -14.99 5.56 -0.38
CA ILE A 285 -15.39 5.31 1.01
C ILE A 285 -16.00 3.90 1.11
N GLN A 286 -16.93 3.58 0.21
CA GLN A 286 -17.57 2.26 0.15
C GLN A 286 -16.52 1.16 -0.04
N ALA A 287 -15.60 1.30 -0.99
CA ALA A 287 -14.54 0.33 -1.23
C ALA A 287 -13.62 0.16 -0.02
N ASN A 288 -13.24 1.24 0.68
CA ASN A 288 -12.39 1.13 1.87
C ASN A 288 -13.14 0.50 3.06
N ALA A 289 -14.44 0.76 3.21
CA ALA A 289 -15.26 0.06 4.21
C ALA A 289 -15.36 -1.45 3.91
N VAL A 290 -15.54 -1.82 2.64
CA VAL A 290 -15.52 -3.23 2.21
C VAL A 290 -14.14 -3.87 2.43
N LYS A 291 -13.03 -3.14 2.22
CA LYS A 291 -11.68 -3.65 2.55
C LYS A 291 -11.53 -3.94 4.05
N CYS A 292 -12.11 -3.12 4.93
CA CYS A 292 -12.16 -3.43 6.37
C CYS A 292 -12.89 -4.77 6.61
N VAL A 293 -14.02 -5.01 5.95
CA VAL A 293 -14.74 -6.29 6.04
C VAL A 293 -13.90 -7.45 5.50
N ALA A 294 -13.20 -7.27 4.38
CA ALA A 294 -12.30 -8.28 3.83
C ALA A 294 -11.19 -8.68 4.81
N ARG A 295 -10.64 -7.69 5.53
CA ARG A 295 -9.63 -7.90 6.57
C ARG A 295 -10.19 -8.65 7.77
N VAL A 296 -11.39 -8.27 8.23
CA VAL A 296 -12.11 -8.95 9.32
C VAL A 296 -12.41 -10.41 8.96
N ALA A 297 -12.78 -10.68 7.71
CA ALA A 297 -13.11 -12.02 7.21
C ALA A 297 -11.91 -12.99 7.14
N GLN A 298 -10.68 -12.53 7.41
CA GLN A 298 -9.50 -13.39 7.48
C GLN A 298 -9.43 -14.23 8.77
N SER A 299 -10.36 -14.03 9.71
CA SER A 299 -10.50 -14.84 10.93
C SER A 299 -11.82 -15.60 10.92
N SER A 300 -11.76 -16.91 11.17
CA SER A 300 -12.97 -17.75 11.27
C SER A 300 -13.92 -17.32 12.39
N GLU A 301 -13.38 -16.82 13.52
CA GLU A 301 -14.18 -16.30 14.63
C GLU A 301 -14.99 -15.07 14.19
N ASN A 302 -14.36 -14.18 13.45
CA ASN A 302 -14.96 -12.94 12.97
C ASN A 302 -15.99 -13.18 11.88
N CYS A 303 -15.78 -14.17 11.00
CA CYS A 303 -16.75 -14.56 9.99
C CYS A 303 -18.11 -14.93 10.61
N ASN A 304 -18.13 -15.58 11.78
CA ASN A 304 -19.39 -15.86 12.48
C ASN A 304 -20.14 -14.59 12.90
N ILE A 305 -19.43 -13.51 13.21
CA ILE A 305 -20.03 -12.21 13.56
C ILE A 305 -20.58 -11.53 12.30
N LEU A 306 -19.82 -11.56 11.20
CA LEU A 306 -20.26 -11.04 9.90
C LEU A 306 -21.51 -11.79 9.39
N HIS A 307 -21.52 -13.11 9.52
CA HIS A 307 -22.65 -13.96 9.13
C HIS A 307 -23.94 -13.59 9.86
N LYS A 308 -23.87 -13.36 11.19
CA LYS A 308 -25.03 -12.94 11.99
C LYS A 308 -25.63 -11.60 11.52
N GLN A 309 -24.88 -10.82 10.73
CA GLN A 309 -25.33 -9.55 10.15
C GLN A 309 -25.67 -9.66 8.66
N ASN A 310 -25.70 -10.87 8.09
CA ASN A 310 -25.98 -11.13 6.67
C ASN A 310 -25.05 -10.36 5.70
N VAL A 311 -23.79 -10.19 6.09
CA VAL A 311 -22.80 -9.44 5.30
C VAL A 311 -22.55 -10.08 3.93
N GLU A 312 -22.67 -11.40 3.83
CA GLU A 312 -22.49 -12.16 2.60
C GLU A 312 -23.47 -11.73 1.51
N LYS A 313 -24.74 -11.56 1.88
CA LYS A 313 -25.77 -11.09 0.95
C LYS A 313 -25.46 -9.71 0.41
N ILE A 314 -25.06 -8.80 1.30
CA ILE A 314 -24.70 -7.41 0.94
C ILE A 314 -23.51 -7.41 0.00
N LEU A 315 -22.47 -8.20 0.30
CA LEU A 315 -21.30 -8.30 -0.55
C LEU A 315 -21.64 -8.90 -1.92
N VAL A 316 -22.51 -9.92 -2.01
CA VAL A 316 -22.93 -10.47 -3.30
C VAL A 316 -23.66 -9.43 -4.16
N GLU A 317 -24.52 -8.60 -3.56
CA GLU A 317 -25.18 -7.50 -4.26
C GLU A 317 -24.14 -6.48 -4.80
N LEU A 318 -23.10 -6.18 -4.03
CA LEU A 318 -22.03 -5.25 -4.42
C LEU A 318 -21.10 -5.75 -5.53
N LEU A 319 -21.06 -7.07 -5.80
CA LEU A 319 -20.28 -7.62 -6.91
C LEU A 319 -20.80 -7.15 -8.28
N SER A 320 -22.05 -6.70 -8.36
CA SER A 320 -22.69 -6.22 -9.60
C SER A 320 -22.68 -4.70 -9.76
N VAL A 321 -22.00 -3.95 -8.88
CA VAL A 321 -21.92 -2.48 -8.95
C VAL A 321 -20.96 -2.04 -10.07
N ASN A 322 -21.33 -0.97 -10.78
CA ASN A 322 -20.51 -0.39 -11.85
C ASN A 322 -19.41 0.56 -11.32
N ASP A 323 -18.61 0.11 -10.35
CA ASP A 323 -17.38 0.80 -9.93
C ASP A 323 -16.29 -0.25 -9.63
N ASP A 324 -15.16 -0.13 -10.30
CA ASP A 324 -14.09 -1.14 -10.24
C ASP A 324 -13.42 -1.21 -8.86
N ARG A 325 -13.39 -0.11 -8.11
CA ARG A 325 -12.82 -0.10 -6.74
C ARG A 325 -13.71 -0.88 -5.80
N VAL A 326 -15.03 -0.70 -5.93
CA VAL A 326 -16.03 -1.42 -5.12
C VAL A 326 -16.05 -2.90 -5.52
N LYS A 327 -16.09 -3.23 -6.82
CA LYS A 327 -15.99 -4.63 -7.30
C LYS A 327 -14.72 -5.32 -6.81
N GLY A 328 -13.57 -4.64 -6.92
CA GLY A 328 -12.29 -5.14 -6.45
C GLY A 328 -12.30 -5.48 -4.95
N ALA A 329 -12.65 -4.50 -4.11
CA ALA A 329 -12.75 -4.71 -2.66
C ALA A 329 -13.77 -5.80 -2.29
N THR A 330 -14.91 -5.82 -2.96
CA THR A 330 -15.99 -6.81 -2.71
C THR A 330 -15.54 -8.21 -3.08
N SER A 331 -14.91 -8.39 -4.24
CA SER A 331 -14.36 -9.69 -4.64
C SER A 331 -13.34 -10.23 -3.63
N GLN A 332 -12.50 -9.34 -3.08
CA GLN A 332 -11.55 -9.68 -2.03
C GLN A 332 -12.26 -10.11 -0.74
N ALA A 333 -13.31 -9.39 -0.34
CA ALA A 333 -14.09 -9.72 0.85
C ALA A 333 -14.81 -11.07 0.73
N VAL A 334 -15.48 -11.32 -0.40
CA VAL A 334 -16.16 -12.59 -0.68
C VAL A 334 -15.17 -13.75 -0.74
N SER A 335 -14.01 -13.55 -1.37
CA SER A 335 -12.92 -14.53 -1.39
C SER A 335 -12.44 -14.85 0.02
N ALA A 336 -12.14 -13.82 0.83
CA ALA A 336 -11.70 -14.01 2.22
C ALA A 336 -12.71 -14.82 3.05
N MET A 337 -14.01 -14.50 2.97
CA MET A 337 -15.06 -15.26 3.66
C MET A 337 -15.16 -16.71 3.20
N SER A 338 -14.87 -16.97 1.93
CA SER A 338 -14.95 -18.30 1.31
C SER A 338 -13.67 -19.12 1.48
N THR A 339 -12.59 -18.52 1.98
CA THR A 339 -11.32 -19.22 2.25
C THR A 339 -11.33 -19.97 3.58
N ASN A 340 -10.62 -21.10 3.60
CA ASN A 340 -10.75 -22.13 4.64
C ASN A 340 -9.82 -21.85 5.83
N LEU A 341 -10.31 -21.18 6.88
CA LEU A 341 -9.45 -20.63 7.94
C LEU A 341 -9.37 -21.45 9.25
N ALA A 342 -10.20 -22.47 9.46
CA ALA A 342 -10.13 -23.24 10.72
C ALA A 342 -10.70 -24.67 10.65
N SER A 343 -11.79 -24.92 9.92
CA SER A 343 -12.43 -26.24 9.84
C SER A 343 -13.25 -26.42 8.56
N LYS A 344 -13.40 -27.67 8.10
CA LYS A 344 -14.24 -28.01 6.94
C LYS A 344 -15.71 -27.60 7.12
N GLU A 345 -16.23 -27.65 8.34
CA GLU A 345 -17.63 -27.31 8.66
C GLU A 345 -17.91 -25.81 8.59
N ASN A 346 -17.02 -24.96 9.14
CA ASN A 346 -17.20 -23.50 9.07
C ASN A 346 -17.04 -22.98 7.63
N ASN A 347 -16.18 -23.61 6.84
CA ASN A 347 -16.03 -23.27 5.42
C ASN A 347 -17.31 -23.58 4.62
N LEU A 348 -17.95 -24.73 4.90
CA LEU A 348 -19.20 -25.10 4.26
C LEU A 348 -20.28 -24.03 4.50
N HIS A 349 -20.43 -23.57 5.74
CA HIS A 349 -21.41 -22.55 6.10
C HIS A 349 -21.23 -21.24 5.33
N ASN A 350 -20.00 -20.71 5.28
CA ASN A 350 -19.73 -19.45 4.57
C ASN A 350 -19.95 -19.57 3.06
N VAL A 351 -19.49 -20.68 2.46
CA VAL A 351 -19.68 -20.98 1.05
C VAL A 351 -21.16 -21.12 0.69
N MET A 352 -21.94 -21.77 1.56
CA MET A 352 -23.40 -21.88 1.40
C MET A 352 -24.07 -20.51 1.47
N ALA A 353 -23.70 -19.65 2.42
CA ALA A 353 -24.28 -18.30 2.52
C ALA A 353 -24.05 -17.46 1.26
N VAL A 354 -22.84 -17.51 0.68
CA VAL A 354 -22.53 -16.83 -0.60
C VAL A 354 -23.35 -17.43 -1.75
N TYR A 355 -23.51 -18.75 -1.77
CA TYR A 355 -24.30 -19.44 -2.80
C TYR A 355 -25.80 -19.11 -2.70
N GLU A 356 -26.38 -19.14 -1.50
CA GLU A 356 -27.78 -18.83 -1.22
C GLU A 356 -28.11 -17.37 -1.53
N ALA A 357 -27.14 -16.47 -1.39
CA ALA A 357 -27.24 -15.09 -1.84
C ALA A 357 -27.16 -14.92 -3.38
N GLY A 358 -26.92 -16.00 -4.14
CA GLY A 358 -26.80 -15.97 -5.61
C GLY A 358 -25.42 -15.61 -6.13
N GLY A 359 -24.37 -15.70 -5.31
CA GLY A 359 -23.03 -15.20 -5.65
C GLY A 359 -22.35 -15.86 -6.84
N HIS A 360 -22.74 -17.09 -7.20
CA HIS A 360 -22.11 -17.85 -8.28
C HIS A 360 -22.24 -17.16 -9.66
N GLU A 361 -23.36 -16.52 -9.97
CA GLU A 361 -23.56 -15.81 -11.25
C GLU A 361 -22.66 -14.56 -11.41
N PRO A 362 -22.65 -13.56 -10.49
CA PRO A 362 -21.76 -12.41 -10.60
C PRO A 362 -20.29 -12.83 -10.56
N LEU A 363 -19.91 -13.84 -9.76
CA LEU A 363 -18.54 -14.33 -9.73
C LEU A 363 -18.11 -14.88 -11.11
N VAL A 364 -18.93 -15.67 -11.80
CA VAL A 364 -18.61 -16.14 -13.15
C VAL A 364 -18.42 -14.98 -14.13
N ARG A 365 -19.26 -13.93 -14.05
CA ARG A 365 -19.09 -12.72 -14.88
C ARG A 365 -17.76 -12.01 -14.63
N LEU A 366 -17.35 -11.91 -13.35
CA LEU A 366 -16.09 -11.27 -12.95
C LEU A 366 -14.82 -11.98 -13.46
N LEU A 367 -14.91 -13.23 -13.95
CA LEU A 367 -13.77 -13.91 -14.59
C LEU A 367 -13.32 -13.24 -15.90
N THR A 368 -14.20 -12.43 -16.50
CA THR A 368 -13.95 -11.74 -17.78
C THR A 368 -13.57 -10.27 -17.63
N GLU A 369 -13.41 -9.81 -16.39
CA GLU A 369 -13.00 -8.43 -16.08
C GLU A 369 -11.50 -8.20 -16.35
N GLU A 370 -11.10 -6.95 -16.51
CA GLU A 370 -9.71 -6.59 -16.80
C GLU A 370 -8.81 -6.65 -15.55
N CYS A 371 -9.39 -6.44 -14.36
CA CYS A 371 -8.64 -6.37 -13.10
C CYS A 371 -8.14 -7.76 -12.65
N PRO A 372 -6.81 -8.02 -12.63
CA PRO A 372 -6.28 -9.35 -12.29
C PRO A 372 -6.65 -9.81 -10.88
N GLU A 373 -6.66 -8.90 -9.90
CA GLU A 373 -7.02 -9.21 -8.52
C GLU A 373 -8.48 -9.68 -8.43
N THR A 374 -9.39 -8.99 -9.12
CA THR A 374 -10.82 -9.36 -9.18
C THR A 374 -11.02 -10.73 -9.81
N VAL A 375 -10.35 -11.02 -10.93
CA VAL A 375 -10.42 -12.32 -11.61
C VAL A 375 -9.86 -13.43 -10.71
N ALA A 376 -8.71 -13.22 -10.07
CA ALA A 376 -8.08 -14.19 -9.19
C ALA A 376 -8.94 -14.50 -7.96
N ASN A 377 -9.54 -13.46 -7.34
CA ASN A 377 -10.45 -13.61 -6.21
C ASN A 377 -11.73 -14.35 -6.62
N SER A 378 -12.28 -14.04 -7.79
CA SER A 378 -13.46 -14.73 -8.30
C SER A 378 -13.19 -16.21 -8.54
N ALA A 379 -12.13 -16.54 -9.28
CA ALA A 379 -11.75 -17.93 -9.56
C ALA A 379 -11.48 -18.73 -8.27
N ALA A 380 -10.80 -18.12 -7.29
CA ALA A 380 -10.57 -18.75 -5.99
C ALA A 380 -11.87 -19.01 -5.23
N THR A 381 -12.78 -18.03 -5.21
CA THR A 381 -14.10 -18.15 -4.58
C THR A 381 -14.92 -19.27 -5.23
N LEU A 382 -15.04 -19.26 -6.56
CA LEU A 382 -15.74 -20.29 -7.32
C LEU A 382 -15.15 -21.69 -7.08
N SER A 383 -13.82 -21.80 -6.99
CA SER A 383 -13.16 -23.07 -6.68
C SER A 383 -13.49 -23.57 -5.28
N ASN A 384 -13.53 -22.68 -4.28
CA ASN A 384 -13.90 -23.05 -2.92
C ASN A 384 -15.37 -23.48 -2.85
N MET A 385 -16.25 -22.73 -3.53
CA MET A 385 -17.68 -23.04 -3.64
C MET A 385 -17.94 -24.38 -4.33
N ALA A 386 -17.23 -24.64 -5.43
CA ALA A 386 -17.28 -25.89 -6.18
C ALA A 386 -16.73 -27.09 -5.39
N GLY A 387 -16.18 -26.90 -4.19
CA GLY A 387 -15.91 -27.98 -3.24
C GLY A 387 -17.19 -28.78 -2.91
N GLN A 388 -18.35 -28.13 -2.91
CA GLN A 388 -19.66 -28.77 -2.72
C GLN A 388 -20.27 -29.20 -4.05
N GLU A 389 -20.74 -30.43 -4.13
CA GLU A 389 -21.23 -31.03 -5.39
C GLU A 389 -22.44 -30.28 -5.96
N ASP A 390 -23.44 -29.96 -5.13
CA ASP A 390 -24.64 -29.25 -5.58
C ASP A 390 -24.30 -27.85 -6.13
N ILE A 391 -23.44 -27.11 -5.42
CA ILE A 391 -22.99 -25.78 -5.82
C ILE A 391 -22.15 -25.85 -7.11
N ARG A 392 -21.32 -26.90 -7.25
CA ARG A 392 -20.48 -27.12 -8.44
C ARG A 392 -21.30 -27.19 -9.71
N TYR A 393 -22.40 -27.94 -9.72
CA TYR A 393 -23.27 -28.04 -10.90
C TYR A 393 -24.00 -26.72 -11.20
N SER A 394 -24.40 -25.97 -10.17
CA SER A 394 -24.94 -24.62 -10.37
C SER A 394 -23.92 -23.67 -11.00
N ILE A 395 -22.64 -23.74 -10.61
CA ILE A 395 -21.56 -22.96 -11.23
C ILE A 395 -21.36 -23.38 -12.70
N LEU A 396 -21.32 -24.69 -12.98
CA LEU A 396 -21.18 -25.21 -14.34
C LEU A 396 -22.32 -24.73 -15.26
N SER A 397 -23.56 -24.65 -14.75
CA SER A 397 -24.72 -24.17 -15.50
C SER A 397 -24.59 -22.71 -15.99
N GLN A 398 -23.66 -21.94 -15.43
CA GLN A 398 -23.39 -20.54 -15.79
C GLN A 398 -22.28 -20.38 -16.84
N ASN A 399 -21.87 -21.45 -17.54
CA ASN A 399 -20.75 -21.44 -18.49
C ASN A 399 -19.41 -21.01 -17.86
N ALA A 400 -19.17 -21.46 -16.62
CA ALA A 400 -17.95 -21.10 -15.89
C ALA A 400 -16.67 -21.59 -16.58
N LEU A 401 -16.68 -22.79 -17.20
CA LEU A 401 -15.50 -23.35 -17.84
C LEU A 401 -15.03 -22.55 -19.07
N PRO A 402 -15.91 -22.15 -20.02
CA PRO A 402 -15.57 -21.20 -21.06
C PRO A 402 -14.99 -19.88 -20.53
N ALA A 403 -15.56 -19.33 -19.45
CA ALA A 403 -15.10 -18.07 -18.86
C ALA A 403 -13.68 -18.14 -18.26
N LEU A 404 -13.19 -19.34 -17.91
CA LEU A 404 -11.84 -19.55 -17.36
C LEU A 404 -10.73 -19.63 -18.42
N VAL A 405 -11.06 -19.72 -19.72
CA VAL A 405 -10.06 -19.94 -20.79
C VAL A 405 -9.10 -18.75 -20.96
N GLU A 406 -9.61 -17.52 -20.97
CA GLU A 406 -8.76 -16.32 -21.10
C GLU A 406 -7.91 -16.06 -19.85
N PRO A 407 -8.45 -16.16 -18.61
CA PRO A 407 -7.64 -16.02 -17.39
C PRO A 407 -6.43 -16.97 -17.31
N LEU A 408 -6.49 -18.18 -17.90
CA LEU A 408 -5.32 -19.08 -17.97
C LEU A 408 -4.14 -18.48 -18.77
N LYS A 409 -4.41 -17.57 -19.70
CA LYS A 409 -3.40 -16.89 -20.53
C LYS A 409 -2.84 -15.62 -19.87
N SER A 410 -3.31 -15.27 -18.68
CA SER A 410 -2.86 -14.07 -17.97
C SER A 410 -1.36 -14.08 -17.71
N LYS A 411 -0.76 -12.88 -17.65
CA LYS A 411 0.64 -12.70 -17.22
C LYS A 411 0.78 -12.69 -15.69
N ASP A 412 -0.34 -12.57 -14.97
CA ASP A 412 -0.38 -12.57 -13.52
C ASP A 412 -0.42 -14.02 -12.99
N SER A 413 0.57 -14.37 -12.16
CA SER A 413 0.70 -15.72 -11.62
C SER A 413 -0.44 -16.09 -10.67
N HIS A 414 -1.00 -15.13 -9.92
CA HIS A 414 -2.12 -15.40 -9.03
C HIS A 414 -3.40 -15.71 -9.81
N VAL A 415 -3.65 -14.98 -10.91
CA VAL A 415 -4.75 -15.31 -11.83
C VAL A 415 -4.59 -16.72 -12.37
N GLN A 416 -3.40 -17.08 -12.88
CA GLN A 416 -3.15 -18.42 -13.41
C GLN A 416 -3.35 -19.52 -12.36
N ILE A 417 -2.84 -19.33 -11.14
CA ILE A 417 -2.97 -20.27 -10.01
C ILE A 417 -4.45 -20.49 -9.67
N SER A 418 -5.20 -19.41 -9.40
CA SER A 418 -6.61 -19.51 -9.00
C SER A 418 -7.47 -20.09 -10.12
N THR A 419 -7.21 -19.69 -11.36
CA THR A 419 -7.95 -20.17 -12.54
C THR A 419 -7.70 -21.66 -12.78
N ALA A 420 -6.45 -22.11 -12.74
CA ALA A 420 -6.11 -23.53 -12.90
C ALA A 420 -6.71 -24.37 -11.77
N LEU A 421 -6.69 -23.89 -10.52
CA LEU A 421 -7.34 -24.58 -9.40
C LEU A 421 -8.87 -24.68 -9.60
N CYS A 422 -9.50 -23.62 -10.10
CA CYS A 422 -10.93 -23.60 -10.43
C CYS A 422 -11.26 -24.63 -11.53
N VAL A 423 -10.48 -24.67 -12.62
CA VAL A 423 -10.62 -25.69 -13.68
C VAL A 423 -10.47 -27.09 -13.11
N ALA A 424 -9.47 -27.34 -12.26
CA ALA A 424 -9.26 -28.65 -11.65
C ALA A 424 -10.46 -29.13 -10.81
N THR A 425 -11.19 -28.19 -10.21
CA THR A 425 -12.36 -28.47 -9.38
C THR A 425 -13.63 -28.67 -10.21
N LEU A 426 -13.81 -27.87 -11.27
CA LEU A 426 -14.98 -27.91 -12.16
C LEU A 426 -14.91 -29.04 -13.21
N ALA A 427 -13.71 -29.48 -13.60
CA ALA A 427 -13.48 -30.63 -14.48
C ALA A 427 -13.75 -31.96 -13.73
N CYS A 428 -14.94 -32.14 -13.18
CA CYS A 428 -15.33 -33.27 -12.35
C CYS A 428 -15.87 -34.47 -13.14
N ASP A 429 -16.56 -34.26 -14.26
CA ASP A 429 -17.18 -35.32 -15.07
C ASP A 429 -16.82 -35.19 -16.56
N THR A 430 -17.34 -36.08 -17.40
CA THR A 430 -17.07 -36.08 -18.84
C THR A 430 -17.70 -34.89 -19.56
N ALA A 431 -18.87 -34.43 -19.14
CA ALA A 431 -19.56 -33.31 -19.78
C ALA A 431 -18.77 -32.01 -19.56
N SER A 432 -18.36 -31.74 -18.32
CA SER A 432 -17.59 -30.54 -17.98
C SER A 432 -16.19 -30.56 -18.62
N ARG A 433 -15.51 -31.71 -18.65
CA ARG A 433 -14.25 -31.87 -19.40
C ARG A 433 -14.42 -31.60 -20.90
N THR A 434 -15.51 -32.09 -21.50
CA THR A 434 -15.83 -31.85 -22.92
C THR A 434 -16.13 -30.38 -23.20
N GLU A 435 -16.87 -29.71 -22.31
CA GLU A 435 -17.17 -28.29 -22.42
C GLU A 435 -15.89 -27.44 -22.41
N PHE A 436 -15.00 -27.66 -21.42
CA PHE A 436 -13.72 -26.96 -21.32
C PHE A 436 -12.83 -27.20 -22.54
N LYS A 437 -12.80 -28.45 -23.04
CA LYS A 437 -12.11 -28.81 -24.27
C LYS A 437 -12.65 -28.03 -25.47
N ASN A 438 -13.96 -28.05 -25.68
CA ASN A 438 -14.61 -27.38 -26.81
C ASN A 438 -14.45 -25.85 -26.77
N ALA A 439 -14.32 -25.28 -25.58
CA ALA A 439 -14.00 -23.87 -25.38
C ALA A 439 -12.52 -23.52 -25.69
N GLY A 440 -11.68 -24.50 -26.03
CA GLY A 440 -10.26 -24.28 -26.32
C GLY A 440 -9.41 -24.11 -25.06
N GLY A 441 -9.83 -24.69 -23.94
CA GLY A 441 -9.14 -24.57 -22.65
C GLY A 441 -7.88 -25.43 -22.49
N LEU A 442 -7.74 -26.53 -23.25
CA LEU A 442 -6.60 -27.45 -23.11
C LEU A 442 -5.24 -26.82 -23.51
N PRO A 443 -5.11 -26.08 -24.63
CA PRO A 443 -3.85 -25.43 -24.99
C PRO A 443 -3.29 -24.46 -23.92
N PRO A 444 -4.04 -23.45 -23.41
CA PRO A 444 -3.51 -22.57 -22.38
C PRO A 444 -3.22 -23.31 -21.07
N LEU A 445 -4.00 -24.36 -20.75
CA LEU A 445 -3.72 -25.20 -19.59
C LEU A 445 -2.38 -25.95 -19.71
N VAL A 446 -2.09 -26.56 -20.86
CA VAL A 446 -0.81 -27.25 -21.11
C VAL A 446 0.37 -26.26 -21.08
N ASN A 447 0.18 -25.03 -21.56
CA ASN A 447 1.21 -23.99 -21.51
C ASN A 447 1.63 -23.62 -20.08
N LEU A 448 0.75 -23.76 -19.08
CA LEU A 448 1.11 -23.49 -17.67
C LEU A 448 2.23 -24.40 -17.15
N LEU A 449 2.41 -25.59 -17.74
CA LEU A 449 3.48 -26.52 -17.37
C LEU A 449 4.88 -25.96 -17.70
N ASP A 450 5.00 -25.05 -18.66
CA ASP A 450 6.26 -24.37 -18.97
C ASP A 450 6.49 -23.10 -18.14
N SER A 451 5.58 -22.76 -17.23
CA SER A 451 5.71 -21.54 -16.42
C SER A 451 7.00 -21.53 -15.61
N LYS A 452 7.63 -20.36 -15.51
CA LYS A 452 8.79 -20.15 -14.62
C LYS A 452 8.40 -20.15 -13.14
N TYR A 453 7.11 -19.99 -12.83
CA TYR A 453 6.59 -19.96 -11.46
C TYR A 453 6.14 -21.37 -11.04
N LYS A 454 6.80 -21.91 -10.00
CA LYS A 454 6.55 -23.28 -9.53
C LYS A 454 5.09 -23.52 -9.12
N ASP A 455 4.46 -22.55 -8.47
CA ASP A 455 3.06 -22.67 -8.04
C ASP A 455 2.09 -22.71 -9.23
N VAL A 456 2.39 -21.98 -10.31
CA VAL A 456 1.62 -22.06 -11.57
C VAL A 456 1.79 -23.45 -12.19
N GLN A 457 3.00 -23.99 -12.27
CA GLN A 457 3.24 -25.34 -12.79
C GLN A 457 2.51 -26.41 -11.96
N LYS A 458 2.51 -26.24 -10.63
CA LYS A 458 1.83 -27.13 -9.68
C LYS A 458 0.32 -27.14 -9.89
N MET A 459 -0.32 -25.97 -9.98
CA MET A 459 -1.77 -25.90 -10.23
C MET A 459 -2.14 -26.29 -11.65
N GLY A 460 -1.30 -25.95 -12.64
CA GLY A 460 -1.45 -26.44 -14.02
C GLY A 460 -1.42 -27.97 -14.08
N SER A 461 -0.47 -28.61 -13.37
CA SER A 461 -0.41 -30.08 -13.27
C SER A 461 -1.68 -30.67 -12.65
N LEU A 462 -2.21 -30.04 -11.60
CA LEU A 462 -3.45 -30.50 -10.95
C LEU A 462 -4.66 -30.42 -11.90
N ALA A 463 -4.77 -29.35 -12.68
CA ALA A 463 -5.82 -29.21 -13.69
C ALA A 463 -5.65 -30.18 -14.87
N VAL A 464 -4.42 -30.39 -15.36
CA VAL A 464 -4.11 -31.42 -16.38
C VAL A 464 -4.52 -32.80 -15.86
N LYS A 465 -4.21 -33.13 -14.60
CA LYS A 465 -4.66 -34.37 -13.97
C LYS A 465 -6.18 -34.50 -14.00
N ALA A 466 -6.91 -33.44 -13.67
CA ALA A 466 -8.37 -33.47 -13.66
C ALA A 466 -8.96 -33.67 -15.07
N CYS A 467 -8.43 -32.98 -16.08
CA CYS A 467 -8.87 -33.11 -17.46
C CYS A 467 -8.48 -34.47 -18.08
N ALA A 468 -7.32 -35.01 -17.73
CA ALA A 468 -6.76 -36.23 -18.34
C ALA A 468 -7.47 -37.53 -17.92
N CYS A 469 -8.35 -37.47 -16.91
CA CYS A 469 -9.22 -38.59 -16.56
C CYS A 469 -10.22 -38.96 -17.67
N ASP A 470 -10.37 -38.11 -18.70
CA ASP A 470 -11.16 -38.36 -19.90
C ASP A 470 -10.25 -38.62 -21.11
N GLY A 471 -10.53 -39.70 -21.85
CA GLY A 471 -9.71 -40.13 -22.98
C GLY A 471 -9.54 -39.07 -24.07
N PRO A 472 -10.62 -38.49 -24.63
CA PRO A 472 -10.55 -37.42 -25.61
C PRO A 472 -9.75 -36.18 -25.17
N CYS A 473 -9.80 -35.79 -23.90
CA CYS A 473 -9.00 -34.68 -23.38
C CYS A 473 -7.53 -35.07 -23.22
N ALA A 474 -7.25 -36.27 -22.72
CA ALA A 474 -5.89 -36.78 -22.56
C ALA A 474 -5.15 -36.91 -23.89
N VAL A 475 -5.81 -37.43 -24.93
CA VAL A 475 -5.22 -37.56 -26.27
C VAL A 475 -4.82 -36.19 -26.81
N GLU A 476 -5.69 -35.20 -26.72
CA GLU A 476 -5.39 -33.84 -27.20
C GLU A 476 -4.25 -33.19 -26.40
N MET A 477 -4.25 -33.32 -25.07
CA MET A 477 -3.15 -32.82 -24.25
C MET A 477 -1.81 -33.49 -24.57
N CYS A 478 -1.80 -34.77 -24.91
CA CYS A 478 -0.60 -35.46 -25.41
C CYS A 478 -0.12 -34.86 -26.74
N VAL A 479 -1.03 -34.57 -27.68
CA VAL A 479 -0.68 -33.89 -28.95
C VAL A 479 -0.11 -32.49 -28.70
N LEU A 480 -0.59 -31.79 -27.66
CA LEU A 480 -0.08 -30.48 -27.23
C LEU A 480 1.27 -30.56 -26.49
N GLY A 481 1.84 -31.76 -26.32
CA GLY A 481 3.15 -31.98 -25.69
C GLY A 481 3.14 -31.97 -24.16
N ALA A 482 2.00 -32.24 -23.53
CA ALA A 482 1.90 -32.24 -22.06
C ALA A 482 2.79 -33.32 -21.42
N LEU A 483 2.99 -34.46 -22.09
CA LEU A 483 3.75 -35.58 -21.55
C LEU A 483 5.24 -35.26 -21.42
N GLU A 484 5.82 -34.65 -22.45
CA GLU A 484 7.22 -34.22 -22.48
C GLU A 484 7.49 -33.15 -21.42
N LYS A 485 6.56 -32.19 -21.27
CA LYS A 485 6.66 -31.15 -20.24
C LYS A 485 6.62 -31.75 -18.83
N LEU A 486 5.68 -32.66 -18.56
CA LEU A 486 5.57 -33.33 -17.26
C LEU A 486 6.76 -34.23 -16.96
N GLN A 487 7.32 -34.93 -17.96
CA GLN A 487 8.55 -35.70 -17.80
C GLN A 487 9.71 -34.79 -17.35
N LYS A 488 9.89 -33.65 -18.02
CA LYS A 488 10.93 -32.67 -17.66
C LYS A 488 10.73 -32.14 -16.23
N ILE A 489 9.51 -31.82 -15.84
CA ILE A 489 9.17 -31.39 -14.46
C ILE A 489 9.53 -32.50 -13.45
N ASN A 490 9.16 -33.74 -13.74
CA ASN A 490 9.36 -34.88 -12.83
C ASN A 490 10.82 -35.35 -12.73
N GLN A 491 11.68 -34.99 -13.69
CA GLN A 491 13.13 -35.21 -13.61
C GLN A 491 13.84 -34.17 -12.73
N SER A 492 13.22 -33.02 -12.48
CA SER A 492 13.78 -31.95 -11.65
C SER A 492 13.37 -32.14 -10.20
N GLU A 493 14.33 -32.43 -9.31
CA GLU A 493 14.07 -32.56 -7.86
C GLU A 493 13.39 -31.32 -7.27
N SER A 494 13.64 -30.14 -7.85
CA SER A 494 13.13 -28.87 -7.34
C SER A 494 11.75 -28.46 -7.88
N GLN A 495 11.28 -29.09 -8.97
CA GLN A 495 9.99 -28.78 -9.62
C GLN A 495 8.98 -29.93 -9.53
N LYS A 496 9.46 -31.15 -9.31
CA LYS A 496 8.64 -32.35 -9.15
C LYS A 496 7.62 -32.17 -8.02
N THR A 497 6.36 -32.54 -8.28
CA THR A 497 5.28 -32.58 -7.30
C THR A 497 4.45 -33.84 -7.45
N VAL A 498 3.70 -34.22 -6.40
CA VAL A 498 2.73 -35.33 -6.49
C VAL A 498 1.70 -35.07 -7.60
N PHE A 499 1.31 -33.81 -7.82
CA PHE A 499 0.37 -33.46 -8.88
C PHE A 499 0.95 -33.65 -10.28
N SER A 500 2.22 -33.34 -10.52
CA SER A 500 2.86 -33.56 -11.82
C SER A 500 3.07 -35.06 -12.12
N GLU A 501 3.30 -35.89 -11.10
CA GLU A 501 3.31 -37.35 -11.24
C GLU A 501 1.91 -37.89 -11.56
N MET A 502 0.89 -37.46 -10.83
CA MET A 502 -0.50 -37.89 -11.05
C MET A 502 -1.04 -37.44 -12.40
N ALA A 503 -0.67 -36.24 -12.87
CA ALA A 503 -1.02 -35.73 -14.19
C ALA A 503 -0.41 -36.61 -15.28
N MET A 504 0.88 -36.93 -15.16
CA MET A 504 1.58 -37.80 -16.10
C MET A 504 0.93 -39.19 -16.13
N MET A 505 0.64 -39.78 -14.97
CA MET A 505 -0.05 -41.07 -14.90
C MET A 505 -1.44 -41.03 -15.51
N SER A 506 -2.20 -39.95 -15.32
CA SER A 506 -3.54 -39.82 -15.90
C SER A 506 -3.51 -39.76 -17.43
N LEU A 507 -2.53 -39.06 -18.01
CA LEU A 507 -2.30 -39.06 -19.47
C LEU A 507 -1.92 -40.45 -19.99
N LEU A 508 -1.04 -41.16 -19.29
CA LEU A 508 -0.59 -42.50 -19.67
C LEU A 508 -1.70 -43.55 -19.56
N ASN A 509 -2.55 -43.48 -18.54
CA ASN A 509 -3.69 -44.38 -18.40
C ASN A 509 -4.69 -44.25 -19.55
N SER A 510 -4.78 -43.06 -20.13
CA SER A 510 -5.60 -42.79 -21.33
C SER A 510 -4.89 -43.13 -22.65
N ASN A 511 -3.62 -43.53 -22.61
CA ASN A 511 -2.81 -43.94 -23.77
C ASN A 511 -1.89 -45.12 -23.42
N LEU A 512 -2.48 -46.33 -23.33
CA LEU A 512 -1.80 -47.57 -22.93
C LEU A 512 -0.56 -47.92 -23.80
N PRO A 513 -0.54 -47.71 -25.13
CA PRO A 513 0.68 -47.92 -25.92
C PRO A 513 1.86 -47.07 -25.43
N VAL A 514 1.62 -45.77 -25.20
CA VAL A 514 2.65 -44.84 -24.71
C VAL A 514 3.04 -45.18 -23.26
N LYS A 515 2.08 -45.59 -22.42
CA LYS A 515 2.34 -46.09 -21.07
C LYS A 515 3.30 -47.28 -21.09
N TYR A 516 3.02 -48.29 -21.91
CA TYR A 516 3.87 -49.47 -22.03
C TYR A 516 5.26 -49.12 -22.57
N SER A 517 5.34 -48.27 -23.60
CA SER A 517 6.63 -47.83 -24.16
C SER A 517 7.51 -47.08 -23.16
N LEU A 518 6.93 -46.31 -22.24
CA LEU A 518 7.68 -45.49 -21.28
C LEU A 518 7.94 -46.20 -19.94
N MET A 519 6.98 -47.00 -19.46
CA MET A 519 7.06 -47.66 -18.16
C MET A 519 7.59 -49.10 -18.26
N GLY A 520 7.50 -49.73 -19.43
CA GLY A 520 7.85 -51.14 -19.64
C GLY A 520 6.83 -52.14 -19.08
N PHE A 521 5.74 -51.67 -18.48
CA PHE A 521 4.66 -52.51 -17.95
C PHE A 521 3.30 -51.79 -17.99
N LEU A 522 2.23 -52.58 -17.92
CA LEU A 522 0.84 -52.13 -17.73
C LEU A 522 0.34 -52.68 -16.39
N SER A 523 -0.56 -51.96 -15.71
CA SER A 523 -1.18 -52.44 -14.47
C SER A 523 -2.28 -53.46 -14.76
N PRO A 524 -2.66 -54.31 -13.78
CA PRO A 524 -3.77 -55.27 -13.95
C PRO A 524 -5.13 -54.63 -14.28
N THR A 525 -5.27 -53.33 -14.04
CA THR A 525 -6.46 -52.53 -14.33
C THR A 525 -6.47 -51.92 -15.74
N ASP A 526 -5.38 -52.06 -16.50
CA ASP A 526 -5.28 -51.53 -17.86
C ASP A 526 -5.94 -52.50 -18.86
N HIS A 527 -7.11 -52.12 -19.37
CA HIS A 527 -7.84 -52.93 -20.34
C HIS A 527 -7.43 -52.59 -21.77
N VAL A 528 -6.65 -53.49 -22.38
CA VAL A 528 -6.22 -53.39 -23.78
C VAL A 528 -7.37 -53.78 -24.72
N LYS A 529 -7.86 -52.83 -25.51
CA LYS A 529 -8.97 -53.06 -26.45
C LYS A 529 -8.55 -53.66 -27.78
N ASP A 530 -7.32 -53.37 -28.24
CA ASP A 530 -6.87 -53.61 -29.63
C ASP A 530 -5.75 -54.67 -29.78
N GLY A 531 -5.51 -55.51 -28.76
CA GLY A 531 -4.49 -56.58 -28.80
C GLY A 531 -3.08 -56.16 -28.34
N PHE A 532 -2.09 -57.04 -28.54
CA PHE A 532 -0.74 -56.95 -27.96
C PHE A 532 0.04 -55.69 -28.43
N TYR A 533 0.63 -54.94 -27.48
CA TYR A 533 1.49 -53.81 -27.77
C TYR A 533 2.96 -54.25 -27.81
N ASP A 534 3.60 -54.22 -28.98
CA ASP A 534 5.05 -54.33 -29.09
C ASP A 534 5.65 -52.92 -28.94
N ALA A 535 6.42 -52.70 -27.87
CA ALA A 535 7.09 -51.41 -27.62
C ALA A 535 8.19 -51.09 -28.65
N GLY A 536 8.59 -52.05 -29.49
CA GLY A 536 9.73 -51.91 -30.39
C GLY A 536 11.04 -51.62 -29.65
N LYS A 537 12.15 -51.46 -30.40
CA LYS A 537 13.42 -51.03 -29.80
C LYS A 537 13.35 -49.53 -29.49
N VAL A 538 13.18 -49.19 -28.23
CA VAL A 538 13.32 -47.82 -27.71
C VAL A 538 14.72 -47.32 -28.05
N THR A 539 14.84 -46.41 -29.01
CA THR A 539 16.09 -45.69 -29.25
C THR A 539 16.08 -44.46 -28.34
N ILE A 540 16.64 -44.61 -27.13
CA ILE A 540 16.96 -43.47 -26.26
C ILE A 540 18.12 -42.71 -26.93
N ALA A 541 17.83 -41.89 -27.93
CA ALA A 541 18.81 -41.00 -28.51
C ALA A 541 18.86 -39.71 -27.69
N ARG A 542 20.00 -39.52 -27.00
CA ARG A 542 20.48 -38.32 -26.30
C ARG A 542 20.00 -38.10 -24.86
N LEU A 543 20.39 -39.01 -23.98
CA LEU A 543 20.90 -38.61 -22.67
C LEU A 543 22.42 -38.56 -22.79
N HIS A 544 22.98 -37.35 -22.76
CA HIS A 544 24.43 -37.16 -22.62
C HIS A 544 24.89 -37.87 -21.34
N PRO A 545 25.99 -38.65 -21.36
CA PRO A 545 26.55 -39.18 -20.13
C PRO A 545 27.12 -38.03 -19.31
N LEU A 546 26.79 -38.05 -18.02
CA LEU A 546 27.38 -37.22 -16.98
C LEU A 546 28.90 -37.35 -16.99
N SER A 547 29.58 -36.20 -17.11
CA SER A 547 30.91 -35.94 -16.57
C SER A 547 30.90 -34.56 -15.94
#